data_AF-A0A946QP88-F1
#
_entry.id   AF-A0A946QP88-F1
#
_cell.length_a   1.000
_cell.length_b   1.000
_cell.length_c   1.000
_cell.angle_alpha   90.00
_cell.angle_beta   90.00
_cell.angle_gamma   90.00
#
_symmetry.space_group_name_H-M   'P 1'
#
loop_
_entity.id
_entity.type
_entity.pdbx_description
1 polymer ?
#
loop_
_entity_poly.entity_id
_entity_poly.type
_entity_poly.pdbx_seq_one_letter_code
_entity_poly.pdbx_strand_id
1 'polypeptide(L)'
;MPVFKYILLLVFTLSVFQCKSQVSINEINFNKVPQKKVREYLIGQQNNHILSLTDIKPSLRTNMKIEGYRNHVKEYFLKDSLNKIWKHYLNTNPGDSWNGRKVSFGMLFSKKDKRIVYCNESISQIDTGQVVYLNLKLLKGIANLATVFEFTNIDKENRIIEFSYIEGNITEGKQRLQFSETPKGHTLILHTSFYKSNSTFRDWFLYPFFHDKISNEFHRNMKKLYYSKCMSQ
;
A
#
# COMPACT_ATOMS: atom_id res chain seq x y z
N MET A 1 19.29 54.10 3.71
CA MET A 1 19.09 52.97 2.76
C MET A 1 19.80 51.64 3.12
N PRO A 2 20.19 51.30 4.38
CA PRO A 2 20.77 49.98 4.68
C PRO A 2 19.71 48.90 5.00
N VAL A 3 18.54 49.28 5.52
CA VAL A 3 17.49 48.35 5.99
C VAL A 3 16.92 47.50 4.84
N PHE A 4 16.82 48.07 3.63
CA PHE A 4 16.26 47.37 2.47
C PHE A 4 17.15 46.21 1.99
N LYS A 5 18.48 46.30 2.15
CA LYS A 5 19.42 45.22 1.81
C LYS A 5 19.28 44.01 2.74
N TYR A 6 19.07 44.26 4.03
CA TYR A 6 18.89 43.18 5.02
C TYR A 6 17.53 42.48 4.86
N ILE A 7 16.47 43.21 4.48
CA ILE A 7 15.16 42.62 4.16
C ILE A 7 15.27 41.72 2.92
N LEU A 8 15.96 42.15 1.85
CA LEU A 8 16.13 41.34 0.65
C LEU A 8 16.92 40.06 0.92
N LEU A 9 17.96 40.13 1.75
CA LEU A 9 18.77 38.98 2.16
C LEU A 9 17.94 37.98 2.99
N LEU A 10 17.08 38.47 3.89
CA LEU A 10 16.17 37.65 4.70
C LEU A 10 15.09 36.97 3.84
N VAL A 11 14.55 37.66 2.84
CA VAL A 11 13.60 37.07 1.88
C VAL A 11 14.27 36.00 1.02
N PHE A 12 15.52 36.22 0.59
CA PHE A 12 16.27 35.24 -0.18
C PHE A 12 16.59 34.00 0.64
N THR A 13 17.08 34.14 1.88
CA THR A 13 17.35 32.98 2.75
C THR A 13 16.08 32.20 3.07
N LEU A 14 14.96 32.88 3.36
CA LEU A 14 13.66 32.24 3.60
C LEU A 14 13.12 31.48 2.37
N SER A 15 13.46 31.90 1.14
CA SER A 15 13.03 31.22 -0.09
C SER A 15 13.94 30.05 -0.48
N VAL A 16 15.22 30.03 -0.10
CA VAL A 16 16.09 28.85 -0.30
C VAL A 16 15.68 27.67 0.60
N PHE A 17 15.14 27.95 1.79
CA PHE A 17 14.68 26.91 2.72
C PHE A 17 13.31 26.30 2.38
N GLN A 18 12.62 26.76 1.34
CA GLN A 18 11.30 26.25 0.95
C GLN A 18 11.26 25.40 -0.31
N CYS A 19 12.42 24.99 -0.85
CA CYS A 19 12.42 23.97 -1.91
C CYS A 19 12.13 22.60 -1.29
N LYS A 20 10.85 22.34 -0.98
CA LYS A 20 10.34 20.99 -0.75
C LYS A 20 10.49 20.23 -2.07
N SER A 21 11.67 19.63 -2.30
CA SER A 21 11.90 18.71 -3.41
C SER A 21 10.73 17.72 -3.46
N GLN A 22 10.02 17.72 -4.58
CA GLN A 22 8.96 16.77 -4.89
C GLN A 22 9.64 15.63 -5.64
N VAL A 23 9.38 14.38 -5.24
CA VAL A 23 9.93 13.22 -5.94
C VAL A 23 9.18 13.09 -7.24
N SER A 24 9.86 13.44 -8.33
CA SER A 24 9.31 13.26 -9.66
C SER A 24 9.22 11.78 -9.98
N ILE A 25 8.19 11.41 -10.74
CA ILE A 25 8.10 10.09 -11.35
C ILE A 25 9.32 9.75 -12.24
N ASN A 26 10.03 10.77 -12.73
CA ASN A 26 11.27 10.60 -13.51
C ASN A 26 12.47 10.12 -12.66
N GLU A 27 12.37 10.19 -11.33
CA GLU A 27 13.40 9.68 -10.42
C GLU A 27 13.27 8.16 -10.19
N ILE A 28 12.23 7.53 -10.75
CA ILE A 28 12.07 6.07 -10.68
C ILE A 28 13.14 5.38 -11.52
N ASN A 29 13.91 4.51 -10.87
CA ASN A 29 14.81 3.59 -11.54
C ASN A 29 14.02 2.36 -12.02
N PHE A 30 13.54 2.42 -13.27
CA PHE A 30 12.75 1.35 -13.89
C PHE A 30 13.48 0.00 -13.95
N ASN A 31 14.81 -0.03 -13.94
CA ASN A 31 15.58 -1.28 -13.91
C ASN A 31 15.44 -2.02 -12.57
N LYS A 32 15.12 -1.30 -11.49
CA LYS A 32 14.82 -1.88 -10.18
C LYS A 32 13.36 -2.35 -10.03
N VAL A 33 12.52 -2.14 -11.05
CA VAL A 33 11.12 -2.60 -11.11
C VAL A 33 10.99 -3.71 -12.16
N PRO A 34 11.17 -4.99 -11.79
CA PRO A 34 11.29 -6.07 -12.77
C PRO A 34 9.99 -6.38 -13.52
N GLN A 35 8.83 -6.01 -12.97
CA GLN A 35 7.54 -6.35 -13.54
C GLN A 35 7.12 -5.39 -14.65
N LYS A 36 6.99 -5.91 -15.88
CA LYS A 36 6.61 -5.15 -17.07
C LYS A 36 5.33 -4.32 -16.86
N LYS A 37 4.29 -4.91 -16.28
CA LYS A 37 3.00 -4.23 -16.07
C LYS A 37 3.08 -3.08 -15.07
N VAL A 38 3.94 -3.18 -14.05
CA VAL A 38 4.16 -2.07 -13.10
C VAL A 38 4.90 -0.94 -13.81
N ARG A 39 5.90 -1.23 -14.65
CA ARG A 39 6.57 -0.21 -15.47
C ARG A 39 5.60 0.46 -16.45
N GLU A 40 4.79 -0.31 -17.16
CA GLU A 40 3.76 0.21 -18.08
C GLU A 40 2.77 1.13 -17.34
N TYR A 41 2.36 0.77 -16.13
CA TYR A 41 1.48 1.58 -15.30
C TYR A 41 2.13 2.92 -14.90
N LEU A 42 3.38 2.87 -14.43
CA LEU A 42 4.16 4.06 -14.08
C LEU A 42 4.35 4.99 -15.29
N ILE A 43 4.69 4.45 -16.47
CA ILE A 43 4.78 5.22 -17.71
C ILE A 43 3.42 5.84 -18.07
N GLY A 44 2.32 5.11 -17.87
CA GLY A 44 0.97 5.65 -18.02
C GLY A 44 0.68 6.84 -17.10
N GLN A 45 1.15 6.79 -15.84
CA GLN A 45 1.06 7.93 -14.92
C GLN A 45 1.89 9.13 -15.40
N GLN A 46 3.09 8.89 -15.95
CA GLN A 46 3.93 9.94 -16.56
C GLN A 46 3.21 10.65 -17.70
N ASN A 47 2.60 9.87 -18.60
CA ASN A 47 1.91 10.39 -19.79
C ASN A 47 0.63 11.16 -19.44
N ASN A 48 -0.01 10.83 -18.31
CA ASN A 48 -1.21 11.52 -17.82
C ASN A 48 -0.89 12.72 -16.92
N HIS A 49 0.31 13.29 -17.02
CA HIS A 49 0.76 14.48 -16.28
C HIS A 49 0.74 14.34 -14.75
N ILE A 50 0.83 13.13 -14.21
CA ILE A 50 1.16 12.94 -12.78
C ILE A 50 2.66 13.19 -12.64
N LEU A 51 3.03 14.44 -12.38
CA LEU A 51 4.42 14.88 -12.33
C LEU A 51 5.13 14.46 -11.05
N SER A 52 4.37 14.34 -9.95
CA SER A 52 4.89 13.95 -8.63
C SER A 52 4.15 12.73 -8.08
N LEU A 53 4.91 11.79 -7.51
CA LEU A 53 4.34 10.64 -6.79
C LEU A 53 3.57 11.07 -5.52
N THR A 54 3.77 12.30 -5.04
CA THR A 54 2.99 12.86 -3.93
C THR A 54 1.54 13.15 -4.30
N ASP A 55 1.24 13.30 -5.60
CA ASP A 55 -0.08 13.70 -6.09
C ASP A 55 -1.04 12.51 -6.22
N ILE A 56 -0.53 11.30 -6.05
CA ILE A 56 -1.33 10.08 -5.99
C ILE A 56 -2.33 10.20 -4.84
N LYS A 57 -3.60 9.92 -5.11
CA LYS A 57 -4.67 10.01 -4.10
C LYS A 57 -5.36 8.67 -3.92
N PRO A 58 -5.78 8.33 -2.70
CA PRO A 58 -6.63 7.17 -2.46
C PRO A 58 -8.03 7.41 -3.01
N SER A 59 -8.59 6.42 -3.70
CA SER A 59 -9.96 6.41 -4.23
C SER A 59 -11.02 6.54 -3.13
N LEU A 60 -10.72 6.05 -1.91
CA LEU A 60 -11.61 6.18 -0.78
C LEU A 60 -10.84 6.60 0.48
N ARG A 61 -11.14 7.81 0.97
CA ARG A 61 -10.57 8.34 2.21
C ARG A 61 -11.30 7.79 3.44
N THR A 62 -10.64 7.83 4.60
CA THR A 62 -11.11 7.25 5.87
C THR A 62 -12.56 7.60 6.23
N ASN A 63 -12.99 8.84 5.94
CA ASN A 63 -14.31 9.38 6.34
C ASN A 63 -15.35 9.39 5.20
N MET A 64 -15.07 8.79 4.05
CA MET A 64 -16.03 8.77 2.95
C MET A 64 -17.09 7.69 3.17
N LYS A 65 -18.34 8.01 2.78
CA LYS A 65 -19.45 7.05 2.78
C LYS A 65 -19.13 5.90 1.82
N ILE A 66 -19.32 4.67 2.29
CA ILE A 66 -19.16 3.42 1.52
C ILE A 66 -20.45 3.03 0.79
N GLU A 67 -21.37 3.97 0.62
CA GLU A 67 -22.65 3.73 -0.04
C GLU A 67 -22.42 3.35 -1.52
N GLY A 68 -23.07 2.27 -1.97
CA GLY A 68 -22.88 1.71 -3.31
C GLY A 68 -21.61 0.88 -3.51
N TYR A 69 -20.78 0.69 -2.48
CA TYR A 69 -19.68 -0.28 -2.51
C TYR A 69 -20.17 -1.66 -2.09
N ARG A 70 -19.65 -2.69 -2.75
CA ARG A 70 -19.78 -4.07 -2.28
C ARG A 70 -18.78 -4.31 -1.17
N ASN A 71 -19.12 -5.15 -0.21
CA ASN A 71 -18.20 -5.61 0.81
C ASN A 71 -17.92 -7.12 0.68
N HIS A 72 -16.72 -7.50 1.08
CA HIS A 72 -16.32 -8.89 1.25
C HIS A 72 -15.47 -9.00 2.52
N VAL A 73 -15.73 -10.00 3.33
CA VAL A 73 -15.10 -10.16 4.65
C VAL A 73 -14.48 -11.55 4.75
N LYS A 74 -13.24 -11.61 5.25
CA LYS A 74 -12.57 -12.85 5.61
C LYS A 74 -11.93 -12.80 6.97
N GLU A 75 -11.92 -13.94 7.63
CA GLU A 75 -11.28 -14.14 8.92
C GLU A 75 -10.01 -14.95 8.77
N TYR A 76 -8.97 -14.53 9.50
CA TYR A 76 -7.70 -15.23 9.58
C TYR A 76 -7.29 -15.37 11.05
N PHE A 77 -6.70 -16.51 11.40
CA PHE A 77 -6.33 -16.83 12.77
C PHE A 77 -4.84 -17.12 12.89
N LEU A 78 -4.18 -16.47 13.86
CA LEU A 78 -2.80 -16.76 14.25
C LEU A 78 -2.74 -17.11 15.74
N LYS A 79 -2.03 -18.20 16.05
CA LYS A 79 -1.89 -18.74 17.42
C LYS A 79 -0.77 -18.01 18.17
N ASP A 80 -0.95 -16.73 18.42
CA ASP A 80 -0.11 -15.92 19.33
C ASP A 80 -0.88 -14.66 19.77
N SER A 81 -0.31 -13.92 20.72
CA SER A 81 -0.95 -12.76 21.34
C SER A 81 -1.14 -11.59 20.37
N LEU A 82 -2.20 -10.81 20.60
CA LEU A 82 -2.57 -9.64 19.80
C LEU A 82 -1.40 -8.69 19.60
N ASN A 83 -0.64 -8.40 20.66
CA ASN A 83 0.49 -7.47 20.61
C ASN A 83 1.62 -7.95 19.69
N LYS A 84 1.96 -9.25 19.71
CA LYS A 84 3.01 -9.80 18.85
C LYS A 84 2.56 -9.84 17.39
N ILE A 85 1.33 -10.30 17.14
CA ILE A 85 0.79 -10.35 15.77
C ILE A 85 0.64 -8.95 15.19
N TRP A 86 0.12 -7.99 15.95
CA TRP A 86 0.03 -6.60 15.54
C TRP A 86 1.41 -6.01 15.18
N LYS A 87 2.40 -6.20 16.07
CA LYS A 87 3.79 -5.76 15.82
C LYS A 87 4.39 -6.43 14.58
N HIS A 88 4.09 -7.70 14.35
CA HIS A 88 4.53 -8.42 13.14
C HIS A 88 3.91 -7.83 11.88
N TYR A 89 2.60 -7.55 11.89
CA TYR A 89 1.91 -6.95 10.75
C TYR A 89 2.42 -5.55 10.42
N LEU A 90 2.77 -4.75 11.43
CA LEU A 90 3.34 -3.42 11.23
C LEU A 90 4.77 -3.45 10.67
N ASN A 91 5.60 -4.39 11.12
CA ASN A 91 7.05 -4.38 10.83
C ASN A 91 7.46 -5.34 9.70
N THR A 92 6.51 -6.05 9.10
CA THR A 92 6.83 -6.90 7.95
C THR A 92 6.96 -6.04 6.69
N ASN A 93 8.08 -6.19 5.99
CA ASN A 93 8.34 -5.46 4.76
C ASN A 93 7.28 -5.82 3.69
N PRO A 94 6.67 -4.83 3.02
CA PRO A 94 5.78 -5.08 1.90
C PRO A 94 6.36 -5.96 0.80
N GLY A 95 7.68 -5.89 0.57
CA GLY A 95 8.41 -6.74 -0.36
C GLY A 95 8.41 -8.23 0.00
N ASP A 96 8.20 -8.57 1.27
CA ASP A 96 8.10 -9.94 1.76
C ASP A 96 6.65 -10.41 1.83
N SER A 97 5.75 -9.55 2.29
CA SER A 97 4.35 -9.91 2.53
C SER A 97 3.53 -9.96 1.25
N TRP A 98 3.72 -9.03 0.31
CA TRP A 98 3.09 -9.01 -1.01
C TRP A 98 3.99 -9.59 -2.10
N ASN A 99 4.61 -10.75 -1.83
CA ASN A 99 5.44 -11.43 -2.82
C ASN A 99 5.23 -12.95 -2.83
N GLY A 100 5.01 -13.51 -4.01
CA GLY A 100 4.70 -14.92 -4.19
C GLY A 100 4.28 -15.31 -5.61
N ARG A 101 3.47 -16.37 -5.69
CA ARG A 101 3.00 -16.97 -6.95
C ARG A 101 1.92 -16.13 -7.63
N LYS A 102 1.09 -15.42 -6.87
CA LYS A 102 -0.04 -14.63 -7.42
C LYS A 102 0.16 -13.13 -7.34
N VAL A 103 1.09 -12.67 -6.52
CA VAL A 103 1.42 -11.25 -6.36
C VAL A 103 2.93 -11.10 -6.30
N SER A 104 3.45 -10.00 -6.82
CA SER A 104 4.85 -9.62 -6.60
C SER A 104 4.97 -8.13 -6.41
N PHE A 105 5.69 -7.75 -5.36
CA PHE A 105 6.05 -6.37 -5.05
C PHE A 105 6.89 -5.76 -6.16
N GLY A 106 6.51 -4.55 -6.61
CA GLY A 106 7.28 -3.77 -7.57
C GLY A 106 8.13 -2.72 -6.85
N MET A 107 7.47 -1.80 -6.16
CA MET A 107 8.09 -0.74 -5.39
C MET A 107 7.11 -0.17 -4.36
N LEU A 108 7.64 0.61 -3.42
CA LEU A 108 6.89 1.46 -2.51
C LEU A 108 7.39 2.90 -2.65
N PHE A 109 6.49 3.86 -2.54
CA PHE A 109 6.82 5.27 -2.36
C PHE A 109 6.30 5.76 -1.01
N SER A 110 7.19 6.26 -0.15
CA SER A 110 6.83 6.91 1.10
C SER A 110 6.64 8.40 0.86
N LYS A 111 5.39 8.90 0.95
CA LYS A 111 5.11 10.34 0.84
C LYS A 111 5.77 11.16 1.94
N LYS A 112 5.83 10.59 3.15
CA LYS A 112 6.42 11.22 4.34
C LYS A 112 7.93 11.39 4.18
N ASP A 113 8.62 10.32 3.81
CA ASP A 113 10.08 10.31 3.69
C ASP A 113 10.55 10.77 2.31
N LYS A 114 9.61 10.99 1.38
CA LYS A 114 9.87 11.34 -0.02
C LYS A 114 10.91 10.39 -0.63
N ARG A 115 10.67 9.10 -0.44
CA ARG A 115 11.62 8.05 -0.80
C ARG A 115 10.93 6.91 -1.53
N ILE A 116 11.58 6.45 -2.59
CA ILE A 116 11.25 5.19 -3.27
C ILE A 116 12.01 4.04 -2.60
N VAL A 117 11.32 2.92 -2.39
CA VAL A 117 11.83 1.68 -1.81
C VAL A 117 11.61 0.56 -2.82
N TYR A 118 12.68 -0.13 -3.18
CA TYR A 118 12.67 -1.24 -4.15
C TYR A 118 12.73 -2.60 -3.44
N CYS A 119 12.61 -3.70 -4.19
CA CYS A 119 12.48 -5.07 -3.66
C CYS A 119 13.54 -5.49 -2.63
N ASN A 120 14.78 -5.01 -2.74
CA ASN A 120 15.90 -5.40 -1.88
C ASN A 120 16.12 -4.43 -0.71
N GLU A 121 15.22 -3.47 -0.53
CA GLU A 121 15.31 -2.46 0.50
C GLU A 121 14.22 -2.68 1.55
N SER A 122 14.48 -2.24 2.78
CA SER A 122 13.57 -2.37 3.90
C SER A 122 13.00 -1.05 4.37
N ILE A 123 11.77 -1.10 4.87
CA ILE A 123 11.17 -0.07 5.71
C ILE A 123 11.17 -0.54 7.16
N SER A 124 11.19 0.40 8.10
CA SER A 124 11.12 0.07 9.53
C SER A 124 9.74 -0.47 9.92
N GLN A 125 8.68 0.17 9.42
CA GLN A 125 7.30 -0.21 9.61
C GLN A 125 6.41 0.36 8.49
N ILE A 126 5.23 -0.22 8.31
CA ILE A 126 4.18 0.41 7.51
C ILE A 126 3.66 1.67 8.21
N ASP A 127 3.41 2.72 7.44
CA ASP A 127 2.89 4.00 7.93
C ASP A 127 1.95 4.61 6.88
N THR A 128 1.12 5.55 7.32
CA THR A 128 0.23 6.30 6.44
C THR A 128 0.98 7.06 5.34
N GLY A 129 0.39 7.14 4.14
CA GLY A 129 0.99 7.80 2.98
C GLY A 129 2.03 6.96 2.24
N GLN A 130 2.25 5.70 2.64
CA GLN A 130 3.03 4.76 1.85
C GLN A 130 2.18 4.19 0.71
N VAL A 131 2.64 4.36 -0.52
CA VAL A 131 2.00 3.91 -1.76
C VAL A 131 2.72 2.66 -2.27
N VAL A 132 2.02 1.55 -2.39
CA VAL A 132 2.58 0.24 -2.77
C VAL A 132 2.14 -0.13 -4.18
N TYR A 133 3.11 -0.43 -5.04
CA TYR A 133 2.90 -0.91 -6.40
C TYR A 133 3.13 -2.42 -6.47
N LEU A 134 2.13 -3.14 -6.95
CA LEU A 134 2.14 -4.59 -7.06
C LEU A 134 1.84 -5.05 -8.49
N ASN A 135 2.39 -6.20 -8.84
CA ASN A 135 2.00 -6.96 -10.02
C ASN A 135 1.18 -8.18 -9.60
N LEU A 136 -0.08 -8.23 -10.01
CA LEU A 136 -0.97 -9.37 -9.85
C LEU A 136 -0.78 -10.33 -11.03
N LYS A 137 -0.50 -11.60 -10.73
CA LYS A 137 -0.29 -12.68 -11.70
C LYS A 137 -1.61 -13.46 -11.86
N LEU A 138 -2.42 -13.05 -12.82
CA LEU A 138 -3.70 -13.68 -13.14
C LEU A 138 -3.47 -14.99 -13.91
N LEU A 139 -4.31 -15.99 -13.67
CA LEU A 139 -4.24 -17.30 -14.35
C LEU A 139 -2.81 -17.90 -14.34
N LYS A 140 -2.15 -17.90 -13.17
CA LYS A 140 -0.75 -18.34 -12.97
C LYS A 140 0.30 -17.54 -13.76
N GLY A 141 -0.02 -16.31 -14.18
CA GLY A 141 0.91 -15.38 -14.84
C GLY A 141 0.71 -15.25 -16.35
N ILE A 142 -0.28 -15.92 -16.95
CA ILE A 142 -0.65 -15.75 -18.36
C ILE A 142 -1.03 -14.28 -18.63
N ALA A 143 -1.76 -13.68 -17.68
CA ALA A 143 -2.05 -12.25 -17.69
C ALA A 143 -1.51 -11.63 -16.41
N ASN A 144 -1.04 -10.39 -16.52
CA ASN A 144 -0.55 -9.61 -15.39
C ASN A 144 -1.27 -8.27 -15.33
N LEU A 145 -1.52 -7.80 -14.12
CA LEU A 145 -2.18 -6.52 -13.85
C LEU A 145 -1.39 -5.75 -12.80
N ALA A 146 -1.06 -4.50 -13.07
CA ALA A 146 -0.56 -3.61 -12.03
C ALA A 146 -1.70 -3.15 -11.13
N THR A 147 -1.47 -3.16 -9.83
CA THR A 147 -2.37 -2.55 -8.86
C THR A 147 -1.57 -1.70 -7.89
N VAL A 148 -2.19 -0.64 -7.40
CA VAL A 148 -1.55 0.34 -6.52
C VAL A 148 -2.52 0.68 -5.41
N PHE A 149 -2.03 0.69 -4.18
CA PHE A 149 -2.79 1.14 -3.03
C PHE A 149 -1.93 2.03 -2.14
N GLU A 150 -2.59 2.85 -1.32
CA GLU A 150 -1.98 3.69 -0.31
C GLU A 150 -2.48 3.29 1.08
N PHE A 151 -1.58 3.18 2.06
CA PHE A 151 -1.97 3.07 3.46
C PHE A 151 -2.58 4.40 3.93
N THR A 152 -3.87 4.38 4.25
CA THR A 152 -4.65 5.59 4.59
C THR A 152 -4.86 5.78 6.08
N ASN A 153 -4.76 4.71 6.87
CA ASN A 153 -4.95 4.76 8.32
C ASN A 153 -4.18 3.65 9.02
N ILE A 154 -3.50 3.99 10.12
CA ILE A 154 -2.89 3.05 11.06
C ILE A 154 -3.35 3.44 12.47
N ASP A 155 -4.45 2.86 12.90
CA ASP A 155 -5.01 3.09 14.23
C ASP A 155 -4.40 2.11 15.22
N LYS A 156 -3.49 2.62 16.06
CA LYS A 156 -2.83 1.81 17.07
C LYS A 156 -3.75 1.46 18.22
N GLU A 157 -4.71 2.32 18.57
CA GLU A 157 -5.61 2.09 19.71
C GLU A 157 -6.57 0.96 19.37
N ASN A 158 -7.25 1.05 18.23
CA ASN A 158 -8.23 0.07 17.78
C ASN A 158 -7.62 -1.11 17.00
N ARG A 159 -6.30 -1.11 16.80
CA ARG A 159 -5.55 -2.12 16.03
C ARG A 159 -6.13 -2.28 14.61
N ILE A 160 -6.20 -1.18 13.88
CA ILE A 160 -6.72 -1.14 12.51
C ILE A 160 -5.63 -0.69 11.54
N ILE A 161 -5.47 -1.43 10.43
CA ILE A 161 -4.70 -1.02 9.26
C ILE A 161 -5.68 -0.83 8.11
N GLU A 162 -5.71 0.35 7.50
CA GLU A 162 -6.49 0.60 6.28
C GLU A 162 -5.60 1.02 5.13
N PHE A 163 -5.95 0.55 3.95
CA PHE A 163 -5.34 0.97 2.71
C PHE A 163 -6.39 1.05 1.60
N SER A 164 -6.22 2.01 0.69
CA SER A 164 -7.17 2.26 -0.40
C SER A 164 -6.47 2.15 -1.74
N TYR A 165 -7.16 1.57 -2.72
CA TYR A 165 -6.73 1.68 -4.12
C TYR A 165 -6.64 3.14 -4.52
N ILE A 166 -5.80 3.47 -5.48
CA ILE A 166 -5.64 4.87 -5.91
C ILE A 166 -6.73 5.29 -6.90
N GLU A 167 -7.03 6.59 -6.96
CA GLU A 167 -7.93 7.18 -7.95
C GLU A 167 -7.50 6.81 -9.38
N GLY A 168 -8.46 6.51 -10.26
CA GLY A 168 -8.19 6.11 -11.65
C GLY A 168 -7.80 4.64 -11.84
N ASN A 169 -7.75 3.83 -10.78
CA ASN A 169 -7.62 2.39 -10.91
C ASN A 169 -8.89 1.75 -11.49
N ILE A 170 -8.72 0.54 -12.07
CA ILE A 170 -9.83 -0.28 -12.58
C ILE A 170 -10.88 -0.58 -11.51
N THR A 171 -10.43 -0.73 -10.26
CA THR A 171 -11.29 -0.91 -9.09
C THR A 171 -10.96 0.15 -8.07
N GLU A 172 -12.01 0.80 -7.57
CA GLU A 172 -11.93 1.75 -6.46
C GLU A 172 -12.35 1.07 -5.16
N GLY A 173 -11.87 1.61 -4.05
CA GLY A 173 -12.29 1.21 -2.72
C GLY A 173 -11.15 1.06 -1.73
N LYS A 174 -11.44 0.44 -0.59
CA LYS A 174 -10.51 0.28 0.52
C LYS A 174 -10.57 -1.10 1.14
N GLN A 175 -9.48 -1.46 1.79
CA GLN A 175 -9.34 -2.67 2.58
C GLN A 175 -8.98 -2.28 4.01
N ARG A 176 -9.49 -3.06 4.95
CA ARG A 176 -9.30 -2.89 6.38
C ARG A 176 -8.87 -4.22 6.98
N LEU A 177 -7.78 -4.21 7.73
CA LEU A 177 -7.38 -5.28 8.63
C LEU A 177 -7.66 -4.82 10.06
N GLN A 178 -8.52 -5.53 10.77
CA GLN A 178 -8.81 -5.29 12.18
C GLN A 178 -8.39 -6.50 13.00
N PHE A 179 -7.68 -6.26 14.10
CA PHE A 179 -7.10 -7.31 14.92
C PHE A 179 -7.78 -7.33 16.28
N SER A 180 -8.16 -8.52 16.73
CA SER A 180 -8.76 -8.72 18.05
C SER A 180 -8.23 -9.98 18.72
N GLU A 181 -8.25 -9.98 20.05
CA GLU A 181 -7.91 -11.16 20.83
C GLU A 181 -9.13 -12.09 20.90
N THR A 182 -8.87 -13.38 20.75
CA THR A 182 -9.86 -14.44 20.94
C THR A 182 -9.90 -14.87 22.41
N PRO A 183 -10.97 -15.54 22.88
CA PRO A 183 -11.03 -16.05 24.25
C PRO A 183 -9.89 -17.02 24.65
N LYS A 184 -9.18 -17.58 23.67
CA LYS A 184 -8.03 -18.49 23.87
C LYS A 184 -6.67 -17.77 23.89
N GLY A 185 -6.65 -16.44 23.88
CA GLY A 185 -5.40 -15.65 23.80
C GLY A 185 -4.72 -15.64 22.42
N HIS A 186 -5.39 -16.18 21.39
CA HIS A 186 -4.94 -16.08 19.99
C HIS A 186 -5.42 -14.78 19.34
N THR A 187 -4.90 -14.46 18.15
CA THR A 187 -5.31 -13.28 17.38
C THR A 187 -6.23 -13.67 16.23
N LEU A 188 -7.40 -13.02 16.17
CA LEU A 188 -8.28 -12.97 15.01
C LEU A 188 -7.95 -11.72 14.18
N ILE A 189 -7.89 -11.89 12.86
CA ILE A 189 -7.71 -10.80 11.90
C ILE A 189 -8.92 -10.80 10.97
N LEU A 190 -9.72 -9.75 11.06
CA LEU A 190 -10.83 -9.49 10.15
C LEU A 190 -10.32 -8.64 8.99
N HIS A 191 -10.32 -9.22 7.78
CA HIS A 191 -9.99 -8.54 6.55
C HIS A 191 -11.28 -8.19 5.80
N THR A 192 -11.65 -6.91 5.83
CA THR A 192 -12.81 -6.38 5.10
C THR A 192 -12.35 -5.63 3.87
N SER A 193 -12.96 -5.90 2.73
CA SER A 193 -12.70 -5.21 1.46
C SER A 193 -13.97 -4.56 0.96
N PHE A 194 -13.93 -3.25 0.76
CA PHE A 194 -14.97 -2.46 0.11
C PHE A 194 -14.50 -2.15 -1.30
N TYR A 195 -15.28 -2.54 -2.31
CA TYR A 195 -14.89 -2.36 -3.70
C TYR A 195 -16.07 -1.97 -4.59
N LYS A 196 -15.76 -1.20 -5.62
CA LYS A 196 -16.68 -0.80 -6.68
C LYS A 196 -15.92 -0.66 -7.99
N SER A 197 -16.56 -1.00 -9.09
CA SER A 197 -15.96 -0.82 -10.40
C SER A 197 -17.01 -0.57 -11.49
N ASN A 198 -16.57 -0.18 -12.68
CA ASN A 198 -17.48 0.12 -13.81
C ASN A 198 -18.09 -1.13 -14.46
N SER A 199 -17.79 -2.33 -13.96
CA SER A 199 -18.30 -3.59 -14.51
C SER A 199 -18.93 -4.44 -13.42
N THR A 200 -20.25 -4.63 -13.53
CA THR A 200 -21.02 -5.48 -12.61
C THR A 200 -20.55 -6.94 -12.67
N PHE A 201 -20.23 -7.47 -13.86
CA PHE A 201 -19.67 -8.80 -14.02
C PHE A 201 -18.31 -8.95 -13.32
N ARG A 202 -17.42 -7.95 -13.47
CA ARG A 202 -16.14 -7.94 -12.75
C ARG A 202 -16.38 -7.93 -11.24
N ASP A 203 -17.27 -7.09 -10.76
CA ASP A 203 -17.55 -6.96 -9.32
C ASP A 203 -18.19 -8.22 -8.74
N TRP A 204 -19.02 -8.93 -9.50
CA TRP A 204 -19.69 -10.14 -9.03
C TRP A 204 -18.81 -11.39 -9.07
N PHE A 205 -18.03 -11.57 -10.14
CA PHE A 205 -17.39 -12.86 -10.40
C PHE A 205 -15.87 -12.79 -10.40
N LEU A 206 -15.29 -11.82 -11.11
CA LEU A 206 -13.84 -11.77 -11.29
C LEU A 206 -13.14 -11.25 -10.03
N TYR A 207 -13.63 -10.13 -9.47
CA TYR A 207 -13.00 -9.48 -8.35
C TYR A 207 -12.99 -10.39 -7.12
N PRO A 208 -14.11 -10.95 -6.62
CA PRO A 208 -14.07 -11.80 -5.43
C PRO A 208 -13.12 -12.99 -5.60
N PHE A 209 -13.16 -13.65 -6.76
CA PHE A 209 -12.31 -14.82 -7.03
C PHE A 209 -10.81 -14.50 -7.02
N PHE A 210 -10.38 -13.44 -7.71
CA PHE A 210 -8.96 -13.08 -7.76
C PHE A 210 -8.51 -12.42 -6.45
N HIS A 211 -9.35 -11.56 -5.88
CA HIS A 211 -9.10 -10.88 -4.63
C HIS A 211 -8.85 -11.86 -3.48
N ASP A 212 -9.73 -12.86 -3.35
CA ASP A 212 -9.58 -13.92 -2.35
C ASP A 212 -8.26 -14.67 -2.48
N LYS A 213 -7.86 -14.99 -3.70
CA LYS A 213 -6.63 -15.71 -3.98
C LYS A 213 -5.38 -14.90 -3.61
N ILE A 214 -5.44 -13.58 -3.77
CA ILE A 214 -4.35 -12.64 -3.43
C ILE A 214 -4.33 -12.39 -1.92
N SER A 215 -5.47 -12.07 -1.31
CA SER A 215 -5.61 -11.87 0.13
C SER A 215 -5.17 -13.10 0.92
N ASN A 216 -5.62 -14.29 0.53
CA ASN A 216 -5.19 -15.55 1.14
C ASN A 216 -3.67 -15.78 1.01
N GLU A 217 -3.06 -15.34 -0.10
CA GLU A 217 -1.61 -15.47 -0.28
C GLU A 217 -0.85 -14.52 0.63
N PHE A 218 -1.28 -13.26 0.71
CA PHE A 218 -0.74 -12.29 1.65
C PHE A 218 -0.80 -12.81 3.10
N HIS A 219 -1.97 -13.27 3.58
CA HIS A 219 -2.09 -13.78 4.95
C HIS A 219 -1.28 -15.06 5.18
N ARG A 220 -1.14 -15.93 4.18
CA ARG A 220 -0.24 -17.09 4.25
C ARG A 220 1.23 -16.69 4.34
N ASN A 221 1.65 -15.68 3.58
CA ASN A 221 3.01 -15.14 3.66
C ASN A 221 3.27 -14.53 5.04
N MET A 222 2.36 -13.70 5.54
CA MET A 222 2.44 -13.13 6.88
C MET A 222 2.59 -14.21 7.95
N LYS A 223 1.78 -15.27 7.88
CA LYS A 223 1.86 -16.41 8.79
C LYS A 223 3.21 -17.14 8.67
N LYS A 224 3.68 -17.40 7.45
CA LYS A 224 4.96 -18.08 7.20
C LYS A 224 6.12 -17.28 7.78
N LEU A 225 6.17 -15.98 7.49
CA LEU A 225 7.21 -15.06 7.97
C LEU A 225 7.22 -14.93 9.49
N TYR A 226 6.05 -15.00 10.13
CA TYR A 226 5.94 -14.98 11.58
C TYR A 226 6.62 -16.21 12.20
N TYR A 227 6.19 -17.41 11.79
CA TYR A 227 6.69 -18.65 12.38
C TYR A 227 8.13 -18.98 11.96
N SER A 228 8.61 -18.52 10.79
CA SER A 228 10.02 -18.68 10.43
C SER A 228 10.95 -17.89 11.34
N LYS A 229 10.54 -16.68 11.76
CA LYS A 229 11.33 -15.85 12.70
C LYS A 229 11.37 -16.46 14.10
N CYS A 230 10.27 -17.07 14.56
CA CYS A 230 10.22 -17.71 15.87
C CYS A 230 11.06 -18.99 15.97
N MET A 231 11.32 -19.68 14.86
CA MET A 231 12.17 -20.89 14.84
C MET A 231 13.66 -20.60 14.69
N SER A 232 14.03 -19.36 14.35
CA SER A 232 15.43 -18.91 14.23
C SER A 232 15.96 -18.20 15.48
N GLN A 233 15.17 -18.14 16.54
CA GLN A 233 15.50 -17.58 17.85
C GLN A 233 15.50 -18.71 18.88
#